data_AF-A0A2M9NSG7-F1
#
_entry.id   AF-A0A2M9NSG7-F1
#
_cell.length_a   1.000
_cell.length_b   1.000
_cell.length_c   1.000
_cell.angle_alpha   90.00
_cell.angle_beta   90.00
_cell.angle_gamma   90.00
#
_symmetry.space_group_name_H-M   'P 1'
#
loop_
_entity.id
_entity.type
_entity.pdbx_description
1 polymer ?
#
loop_
_entity_poly.entity_id
_entity_poly.type
_entity_poly.pdbx_seq_one_letter_code
_entity_poly.pdbx_strand_id
1 'polypeptide(L)'
;ETKQMSAKKQMIFALSVSLLNPHAILDTIGVIGSSSLVYSGTDKVIFTVTCIAVSWCWFHGLCLAGRLLKKIDTTGKFLGMLNKVSAIIIWITALYLLSSIF
;
A
#
# COMPACT_ATOMS: atom_id res chain seq x y z
N GLU A 1 -2.74 -28.71 -10.04
CA GLU A 1 -4.12 -28.21 -10.19
C GLU A 1 -4.22 -26.82 -9.58
N THR A 2 -4.04 -25.76 -10.39
CA THR A 2 -4.03 -24.37 -9.91
C THR A 2 -5.48 -23.90 -9.80
N LYS A 3 -6.10 -24.13 -8.63
CA LYS A 3 -7.48 -23.74 -8.35
C LYS A 3 -7.57 -22.21 -8.45
N GLN A 4 -8.01 -21.69 -9.59
CA GLN A 4 -8.18 -20.25 -9.81
C GLN A 4 -9.17 -19.75 -8.75
N MET A 5 -8.64 -19.03 -7.76
CA MET A 5 -9.46 -18.38 -6.76
C MET A 5 -10.42 -17.42 -7.46
N SER A 6 -11.71 -17.52 -7.17
CA SER A 6 -12.71 -16.54 -7.62
C SER A 6 -12.22 -15.13 -7.30
N ALA A 7 -12.39 -14.18 -8.23
CA ALA A 7 -11.88 -12.81 -8.13
C ALA A 7 -12.19 -12.15 -6.77
N LYS A 8 -13.37 -12.43 -6.21
CA LYS A 8 -13.79 -11.97 -4.88
C LYS A 8 -12.85 -12.45 -3.77
N LYS A 9 -12.39 -13.70 -3.83
CA LYS A 9 -11.51 -14.32 -2.83
C LYS A 9 -10.07 -13.81 -2.95
N GLN A 10 -9.59 -13.54 -4.18
CA GLN A 10 -8.30 -12.89 -4.41
C GLN A 10 -8.29 -11.44 -3.92
N MET A 11 -9.35 -10.69 -4.19
CA MET A 11 -9.49 -9.32 -3.69
C MET A 11 -9.49 -9.28 -2.17
N ILE A 12 -10.29 -10.13 -1.51
CA ILE A 12 -10.33 -10.21 -0.03
C ILE A 12 -8.97 -10.60 0.53
N PHE A 13 -8.28 -11.59 -0.06
CA PHE A 13 -6.96 -12.00 0.41
C PHE A 13 -5.91 -10.89 0.26
N ALA A 14 -5.86 -10.22 -0.89
CA ALA A 14 -4.96 -9.10 -1.12
C ALA A 14 -5.26 -7.93 -0.17
N LEU A 15 -6.55 -7.61 0.04
CA LEU A 15 -6.99 -6.61 1.01
C LEU A 15 -6.58 -6.97 2.42
N SER A 16 -6.81 -8.21 2.86
CA SER A 16 -6.43 -8.66 4.20
C SER A 16 -4.92 -8.57 4.39
N VAL A 17 -4.10 -9.07 3.47
CA VAL A 17 -2.63 -9.01 3.59
C VAL A 17 -2.13 -7.55 3.57
N SER A 18 -2.75 -6.67 2.79
CA SER A 18 -2.35 -5.26 2.70
C SER A 18 -2.82 -4.43 3.90
N LEU A 19 -4.02 -4.67 4.43
CA LEU A 19 -4.57 -3.99 5.61
C LEU A 19 -3.95 -4.50 6.91
N LEU A 20 -3.67 -5.79 7.02
CA LEU A 20 -3.06 -6.40 8.21
C LEU A 20 -1.55 -6.17 8.27
N ASN A 21 -0.98 -5.47 7.28
CA ASN A 21 0.41 -5.04 7.35
C ASN A 21 0.52 -3.91 8.40
N PRO A 22 1.19 -4.13 9.54
CA PRO A 22 1.30 -3.13 10.60
C PRO A 22 1.91 -1.82 10.10
N HIS A 23 2.74 -1.87 9.05
CA HIS A 23 3.30 -0.68 8.41
C HIS A 23 2.25 0.16 7.67
N ALA A 24 1.29 -0.49 6.99
CA ALA A 24 0.20 0.21 6.30
C ALA A 24 -0.79 0.84 7.30
N ILE A 25 -1.00 0.16 8.43
CA ILE A 25 -1.79 0.69 9.55
C ILE A 25 -1.08 1.92 10.16
N LEU A 26 0.23 1.85 10.36
CA LEU A 26 1.03 2.98 10.87
C LEU A 26 0.99 4.20 9.94
N ASP A 27 1.05 4.01 8.62
CA ASP A 27 0.97 5.12 7.67
C ASP A 27 -0.43 5.77 7.66
N THR A 28 -1.49 4.94 7.68
CA THR A 28 -2.88 5.42 7.65
C THR A 28 -3.35 6.04 8.97
N ILE A 29 -3.02 5.45 10.13
CA ILE A 29 -3.44 5.95 11.44
C ILE A 29 -2.40 6.92 12.01
N GLY A 30 -1.12 6.58 11.89
CA GLY A 30 -0.03 7.35 12.47
C GLY A 30 0.34 8.60 11.67
N VAL A 31 0.40 8.54 10.34
CA VAL A 31 0.75 9.71 9.51
C VAL A 31 -0.50 10.46 9.06
N ILE A 32 -1.43 9.80 8.36
CA ILE A 32 -2.66 10.45 7.87
C ILE A 32 -3.61 10.80 9.03
N GLY A 33 -3.79 9.88 9.99
CA GLY A 33 -4.66 10.11 11.15
C GLY A 33 -4.18 11.25 12.04
N SER A 34 -2.87 11.34 12.34
CA SER A 34 -2.32 12.46 13.11
C SER A 34 -2.41 13.78 12.35
N SER A 35 -2.14 13.78 11.04
CA SER A 35 -2.28 14.97 10.18
C SER A 35 -3.70 15.52 10.16
N SER A 36 -4.71 14.66 10.34
CA SER A 36 -6.12 15.06 10.40
C SER A 36 -6.51 15.81 11.68
N LEU A 37 -5.70 15.73 12.75
CA LEU A 37 -5.97 16.39 14.04
C LEU A 37 -5.71 17.90 13.98
N VAL A 38 -4.91 18.37 13.01
CA VAL A 38 -4.62 19.79 12.80
C VAL A 38 -5.84 20.52 12.23
N TYR A 39 -6.78 19.80 11.60
CA TYR A 39 -7.95 20.36 10.94
C TYR A 39 -9.21 20.14 11.79
N SER A 40 -10.03 21.18 11.95
CA SER A 40 -11.28 21.14 12.70
C SER A 40 -12.45 21.70 11.89
N GLY A 41 -13.67 21.22 12.16
CA GLY A 41 -14.87 21.65 11.45
C GLY A 41 -14.86 21.28 9.96
N THR A 42 -15.19 22.26 9.10
CA THR A 42 -15.32 22.10 7.64
C THR A 42 -14.01 21.70 6.97
N ASP A 43 -12.86 22.20 7.45
CA ASP A 43 -11.55 21.90 6.85
C ASP A 43 -11.19 20.42 6.98
N LYS A 44 -11.64 19.76 8.04
CA LYS A 44 -11.47 18.31 8.23
C LYS A 44 -12.26 17.51 7.18
N VAL A 45 -13.44 17.99 6.79
CA VAL A 45 -14.27 17.36 5.75
C VAL A 45 -13.61 17.52 4.38
N ILE A 46 -13.11 18.71 4.06
CA ILE A 46 -12.38 18.97 2.82
C ILE A 46 -11.13 18.09 2.75
N PHE A 47 -10.33 18.04 3.82
CA PHE A 47 -9.17 17.15 3.93
C PHE A 47 -9.54 15.69 3.68
N THR A 48 -10.64 15.21 4.28
CA THR A 48 -11.11 13.83 4.11
C THR A 48 -11.49 13.55 2.66
N VAL A 49 -12.25 14.44 2.02
CA VAL A 49 -12.66 14.28 0.61
C VAL A 49 -11.46 14.32 -0.32
N THR A 50 -10.51 15.23 -0.10
CA THR A 50 -9.26 15.29 -0.87
C THR A 50 -8.42 14.04 -0.69
N CYS A 51 -8.26 13.53 0.53
CA CYS A 51 -7.57 12.28 0.80
C CYS A 51 -8.21 11.10 0.06
N ILE A 52 -9.54 11.00 0.06
CA ILE A 52 -10.27 9.96 -0.68
C ILE A 52 -10.03 10.09 -2.19
N ALA A 53 -10.17 11.30 -2.74
CA ALA A 53 -10.01 11.55 -4.17
C ALA A 53 -8.59 11.23 -4.66
N VAL A 54 -7.57 11.73 -3.95
CA VAL A 54 -6.16 11.48 -4.29
C VAL A 54 -5.83 9.99 -4.16
N SER A 55 -6.32 9.31 -3.12
CA SER A 55 -6.15 7.86 -2.98
C SER A 55 -6.76 7.12 -4.15
N TRP A 56 -7.97 7.49 -4.57
CA TRP A 56 -8.63 6.89 -5.73
C TRP A 56 -7.78 7.05 -7.01
N CYS A 57 -7.30 8.26 -7.28
CA CYS A 57 -6.40 8.54 -8.40
C CYS A 57 -5.12 7.69 -8.34
N TRP A 58 -4.51 7.59 -7.16
CA TRP A 58 -3.30 6.78 -6.95
C TRP A 58 -3.53 5.29 -7.22
N PHE A 59 -4.61 4.71 -6.68
CA PHE A 59 -4.95 3.30 -6.91
C PHE A 59 -5.26 2.99 -8.39
N HIS A 60 -5.87 3.94 -9.12
CA HIS A 60 -6.05 3.80 -10.57
C HIS A 60 -4.71 3.81 -11.30
N GLY A 61 -3.79 4.69 -10.88
CA GLY A 61 -2.40 4.69 -11.34
C GLY A 61 -1.70 3.36 -11.09
N LEU A 62 -1.82 2.78 -9.89
CA LEU A 62 -1.25 1.46 -9.56
C LEU A 62 -1.82 0.34 -10.42
N CYS A 63 -3.13 0.33 -10.70
CA CYS A 63 -3.73 -0.64 -11.60
C CYS A 63 -3.17 -0.55 -13.03
N LEU A 64 -2.96 0.67 -13.54
CA LEU A 64 -2.35 0.91 -14.85
C LEU A 64 -0.88 0.51 -14.87
N ALA A 65 -0.11 0.92 -13.86
CA ALA A 65 1.29 0.57 -13.70
C ALA A 65 1.47 -0.95 -13.58
N GLY A 66 0.62 -1.63 -12.80
CA GLY A 66 0.62 -3.09 -12.68
C GLY A 66 0.32 -3.80 -14.02
N ARG A 67 -0.60 -3.26 -14.82
CA ARG A 67 -0.85 -3.75 -16.19
C ARG A 67 0.35 -3.54 -17.11
N LEU A 68 1.00 -2.38 -17.03
CA LEU A 68 2.17 -2.05 -17.84
C LEU A 68 3.36 -2.95 -17.45
N LEU A 69 3.61 -3.11 -16.15
CA LEU A 69 4.62 -4.00 -15.60
C LEU A 69 4.37 -5.45 -16.02
N LYS A 70 3.13 -5.94 -16.01
CA LYS A 70 2.79 -7.28 -16.51
C LYS A 70 3.07 -7.44 -18.01
N LYS A 71 2.89 -6.38 -18.80
CA LYS A 71 3.16 -6.38 -20.25
C LYS A 71 4.68 -6.40 -20.53
N ILE A 72 5.45 -5.67 -19.74
CA ILE A 72 6.92 -5.55 -19.87
C ILE A 72 7.61 -6.79 -19.29
N ASP A 73 7.12 -7.34 -18.19
CA ASP A 73 7.72 -8.49 -17.50
C ASP A 73 7.18 -9.82 -18.04
N THR A 74 7.48 -10.12 -19.30
CA THR A 74 7.11 -11.39 -19.95
C THR A 74 7.89 -12.60 -19.37
N THR A 75 8.99 -12.35 -18.65
CA THR A 75 9.92 -13.38 -18.13
C THR A 75 9.80 -13.57 -16.60
N GLY A 76 9.04 -12.75 -15.89
CA GLY A 76 8.88 -12.80 -14.42
C GLY A 76 10.11 -12.33 -13.62
N LYS A 77 11.16 -11.85 -14.30
CA LYS A 77 12.42 -11.42 -13.68
C LYS A 77 12.30 -10.05 -13.03
N PHE A 78 11.49 -9.16 -13.61
CA PHE A 78 11.30 -7.80 -13.10
C PHE A 78 10.52 -7.80 -11.78
N LEU A 79 9.46 -8.60 -11.67
CA LEU A 79 8.74 -8.81 -10.41
C LEU A 79 9.64 -9.42 -9.34
N GLY A 80 10.51 -10.37 -9.71
CA GLY A 80 11.47 -10.98 -8.78
C GLY A 80 12.48 -9.96 -8.23
N MET A 81 13.03 -9.09 -9.09
CA MET A 81 13.91 -8.00 -8.68
C MET A 81 13.19 -7.00 -7.77
N LEU A 82 11.98 -6.58 -8.14
CA LEU A 82 11.15 -5.70 -7.32
C LEU A 82 10.92 -6.29 -5.93
N ASN A 83 10.58 -7.57 -5.83
CA ASN A 83 10.34 -8.22 -4.55
C ASN A 83 11.62 -8.27 -3.69
N LYS A 84 12.78 -8.48 -4.32
CA LYS A 84 14.08 -8.46 -3.63
C LYS A 84 14.42 -7.07 -3.08
N VAL A 85 14.18 -6.02 -3.87
CA VAL A 85 14.36 -4.63 -3.44
C VAL A 85 13.38 -4.30 -2.30
N SER A 86 12.11 -4.67 -2.42
CA SER A 86 11.11 -4.49 -1.37
C SER A 86 11.51 -5.19 -0.07
N ALA A 87 12.04 -6.41 -0.14
CA ALA A 87 12.51 -7.13 1.03
C ALA A 87 13.67 -6.40 1.74
N ILE A 88 14.59 -5.81 0.99
CA ILE A 88 15.69 -5.01 1.54
C ILE A 88 15.14 -3.76 2.24
N ILE A 89 14.22 -3.04 1.59
CA ILE A 89 13.61 -1.83 2.16
C ILE A 89 12.89 -2.17 3.48
N ILE A 90 12.10 -3.25 3.51
CA ILE A 90 11.38 -3.69 4.71
C ILE A 90 12.34 -4.08 5.83
N TRP A 91 13.46 -4.75 5.52
CA TRP A 91 14.48 -5.06 6.52
C TRP A 91 15.13 -3.80 7.10
N ILE A 92 15.43 -2.82 6.25
CA ILE A 92 15.99 -1.53 6.69
C ILE A 92 15.00 -0.79 7.59
N THR A 93 13.71 -0.70 7.20
CA THR A 93 12.70 -0.02 8.02
C THR A 93 12.45 -0.76 9.33
N ALA A 94 12.49 -2.09 9.34
CA ALA A 94 12.38 -2.89 10.55
C ALA A 94 13.55 -2.61 11.52
N LEU A 95 14.79 -2.58 11.01
CA LEU A 95 15.97 -2.24 11.81
C LEU A 95 15.90 -0.80 12.32
N TYR A 96 15.49 0.15 11.48
CA TYR A 96 15.31 1.55 11.87
C TYR A 96 14.29 1.72 12.99
N LEU A 97 13.12 1.07 12.88
CA LEU A 97 12.11 1.09 13.92
C LEU A 97 12.63 0.49 15.24
N LEU A 98 13.36 -0.62 15.17
CA LEU A 98 13.93 -1.28 16.35
C LEU A 98 14.97 -0.37 17.04
N SER A 99 15.82 0.30 16.26
CA SER A 99 16.77 1.30 16.78
C SER A 99 16.13 2.60 17.23
N SER A 100 14.91 2.93 16.79
CA SER A 100 14.20 4.14 17.24
C SER A 100 13.47 3.93 18.58
N ILE A 101 13.17 2.67 18.92
CA ILE A 101 12.48 2.29 20.15
C ILE A 101 13.47 2.02 21.31
N PHE A 102 14.70 1.62 21.00
CA PHE A 102 15.81 1.44 21.96
C PHE A 102 16.68 2.69 22.07
#